data_AF-A0A1A8NBC3-F1
#
_entry.id   AF-A0A1A8NBC3-F1
#
_cell.length_a   1.000
_cell.length_b   1.000
_cell.length_c   1.000
_cell.angle_alpha   90.00
_cell.angle_beta   90.00
_cell.angle_gamma   90.00
#
_symmetry.space_group_name_H-M   'P 1'
#
loop_
_entity.id
_entity.type
_entity.pdbx_description
1 polymer ?
#
loop_
_entity_poly.entity_id
_entity_poly.type
_entity_poly.pdbx_seq_one_letter_code
_entity_poly.pdbx_strand_id
1 'polypeptide(L)'
;QAETILGDAMLKFGRELGEESCFGTALIDAGEAMKELGEVKDALDMEVKQNFIDPLQNLHDKDLKEIQHHLKKMEGRRLDFDYKKKRQGKVQDEEIKQALEKFDESKEIAEQSMFNLLESDIEQVSQLAALVQAQLEYHSR
;
A
#
# COMPACT_ATOMS: atom_id res chain seq x y z
N GLN A 1 0.33 -18.89 11.31
CA GLN A 1 0.84 -19.07 12.71
C GLN A 1 -0.13 -19.85 13.60
N ALA A 2 -1.44 -19.64 13.53
CA ALA A 2 -2.41 -20.40 14.33
C ALA A 2 -2.52 -21.87 13.87
N GLU A 3 -2.43 -22.09 12.57
CA GLU A 3 -2.46 -23.38 11.88
C GLU A 3 -1.30 -24.27 12.34
N THR A 4 -0.08 -23.72 12.36
CA THR A 4 1.11 -24.43 12.85
C THR A 4 1.00 -24.79 14.32
N ILE A 5 0.50 -23.88 15.17
CA ILE A 5 0.31 -24.15 16.61
C ILE A 5 -0.70 -25.29 16.82
N LEU A 6 -1.80 -25.28 16.07
CA LEU A 6 -2.78 -26.36 16.11
C LEU A 6 -2.16 -27.68 15.62
N GLY A 7 -1.43 -27.64 14.50
CA GLY A 7 -0.74 -28.80 13.94
C GLY A 7 0.26 -29.42 14.92
N ASP A 8 1.11 -28.61 15.56
CA ASP A 8 2.07 -29.09 16.55
C ASP A 8 1.39 -29.72 17.77
N ALA A 9 0.24 -29.18 18.21
CA ALA A 9 -0.55 -29.77 19.30
C ALA A 9 -1.15 -31.12 18.88
N MET A 10 -1.73 -31.20 17.69
CA MET A 10 -2.29 -32.44 17.13
C MET A 10 -1.22 -33.52 16.98
N LEU A 11 -0.05 -33.19 16.44
CA LEU A 11 1.09 -34.10 16.32
C LEU A 11 1.58 -34.59 17.68
N LYS A 12 1.69 -33.69 18.66
CA LYS A 12 2.14 -34.03 20.00
C LYS A 12 1.19 -35.03 20.66
N PHE A 13 -0.10 -34.68 20.76
CA PHE A 13 -1.07 -35.51 21.47
C PHE A 13 -1.46 -36.76 20.67
N GLY A 14 -1.40 -36.71 19.34
CA GLY A 14 -1.58 -37.88 18.48
C GLY A 14 -0.51 -38.95 18.74
N ARG A 15 0.76 -38.54 18.91
CA ARG A 15 1.85 -39.46 19.31
C ARG A 15 1.70 -39.98 20.73
N GLU A 16 1.27 -39.14 21.67
CA GLU A 16 1.04 -39.55 23.07
C GLU A 16 -0.09 -40.59 23.21
N LEU A 17 -1.08 -40.57 22.30
CA LEU A 17 -2.16 -41.58 22.24
C LEU A 17 -1.68 -42.96 21.74
N GLY A 18 -0.53 -43.03 21.10
CA GLY A 18 0.07 -44.27 20.59
C GLY A 18 -0.49 -44.74 19.24
N GLU A 19 0.30 -45.54 18.53
CA GLU A 19 0.02 -46.01 17.16
C GLU A 19 -1.18 -46.98 17.06
N GLU A 20 -1.62 -47.55 18.18
CA GLU A 20 -2.82 -48.41 18.21
C GLU A 20 -4.12 -47.60 18.27
N SER A 21 -4.06 -46.30 18.58
CA SER A 21 -5.21 -45.42 18.62
C SER A 21 -5.55 -44.89 17.23
N CYS A 22 -6.69 -45.31 16.68
CA CYS A 22 -7.20 -44.76 15.41
C CYS A 22 -7.35 -43.23 15.45
N PHE A 23 -7.68 -42.67 16.61
CA PHE A 23 -7.76 -41.22 16.79
C PHE A 23 -6.36 -40.58 16.87
N GLY A 24 -5.40 -41.27 17.48
CA GLY A 24 -3.99 -40.82 17.52
C GLY A 24 -3.41 -40.70 16.11
N THR A 25 -3.59 -41.71 15.27
CA THR A 25 -3.17 -41.67 13.85
C THR A 25 -3.87 -40.55 13.09
N ALA A 26 -5.20 -40.41 13.23
CA ALA A 26 -5.94 -39.34 12.56
C ALA A 26 -5.51 -37.94 13.01
N LEU A 27 -5.14 -37.76 14.28
CA LEU A 27 -4.57 -36.50 14.79
C LEU A 27 -3.20 -36.22 14.18
N ILE A 28 -2.37 -37.23 13.96
CA ILE A 28 -1.08 -37.05 13.30
C ILE A 28 -1.30 -36.57 11.86
N ASP A 29 -2.14 -37.27 11.07
CA ASP A 29 -2.42 -36.92 9.68
C ASP A 29 -3.00 -35.49 9.56
N ALA A 30 -3.99 -35.17 10.41
CA ALA A 30 -4.56 -33.82 10.45
C ALA A 30 -3.53 -32.77 10.89
N GLY A 31 -2.63 -33.12 11.81
CA GLY A 31 -1.57 -32.25 12.29
C GLY A 31 -0.56 -31.90 11.20
N GLU A 32 -0.18 -32.86 10.35
CA GLU A 32 0.68 -32.62 9.19
C GLU A 32 0.00 -31.68 8.18
N ALA A 33 -1.26 -31.94 7.83
CA ALA A 33 -2.03 -31.08 6.96
C ALA A 33 -2.17 -29.64 7.51
N MET A 34 -2.37 -29.48 8.82
CA MET A 34 -2.40 -28.16 9.45
C MET A 34 -1.05 -27.42 9.35
N LYS A 35 0.08 -28.14 9.37
CA LYS A 35 1.39 -27.52 9.18
C LYS A 35 1.59 -27.05 7.74
N GLU A 36 1.21 -27.87 6.76
CA GLU A 36 1.23 -27.49 5.35
C GLU A 36 0.37 -26.23 5.09
N LEU A 37 -0.83 -26.17 5.67
CA LEU A 37 -1.67 -24.96 5.61
C LEU A 37 -0.97 -23.74 6.23
N GLY A 38 -0.22 -23.93 7.32
CA GLY A 38 0.60 -22.87 7.91
C GLY A 38 1.66 -22.33 6.95
N GLU A 39 2.34 -23.20 6.21
CA GLU A 39 3.34 -22.79 5.20
C GLU A 39 2.70 -22.04 4.03
N VAL A 40 1.55 -22.52 3.55
CA VAL A 40 0.78 -21.85 2.49
C VAL A 40 0.28 -20.49 2.97
N LYS A 41 -0.09 -20.35 4.25
CA LYS A 41 -0.47 -19.07 4.86
C LYS A 41 0.69 -18.08 4.97
N ASP A 42 1.87 -18.55 5.37
CA ASP A 42 3.06 -17.70 5.43
C ASP A 42 3.48 -17.23 4.03
N ALA A 43 3.32 -18.09 3.01
CA ALA A 43 3.51 -17.71 1.61
C ALA A 43 2.53 -16.60 1.16
N LEU A 44 1.24 -16.73 1.50
CA LEU A 44 0.25 -15.67 1.25
C LEU A 44 0.66 -14.34 1.90
N ASP A 45 1.09 -14.38 3.16
CA ASP A 45 1.46 -13.17 3.89
C ASP A 45 2.66 -12.46 3.24
N MET A 46 3.67 -13.23 2.79
CA MET A 46 4.81 -12.68 2.05
C MET A 46 4.38 -12.08 0.71
N GLU A 47 3.54 -12.80 -0.04
CA GLU A 47 3.09 -12.38 -1.37
C GLU A 47 2.27 -11.08 -1.30
N VAL A 48 1.29 -11.03 -0.39
CA VAL A 48 0.48 -9.82 -0.16
C VAL A 48 1.34 -8.67 0.34
N LYS A 49 2.31 -8.94 1.23
CA LYS A 49 3.21 -7.90 1.73
C LYS A 49 4.03 -7.27 0.60
N GLN A 50 4.65 -8.09 -0.23
CA GLN A 50 5.59 -7.64 -1.26
C GLN A 50 4.89 -7.06 -2.50
N ASN A 51 3.78 -7.65 -2.92
CA ASN A 51 3.16 -7.35 -4.21
C ASN A 51 1.90 -6.49 -4.11
N PHE A 52 1.40 -6.23 -2.90
CA PHE A 52 0.27 -5.34 -2.67
C PHE A 52 0.58 -4.23 -1.66
N ILE A 53 1.00 -4.58 -0.43
CA ILE A 53 1.20 -3.60 0.65
C ILE A 53 2.40 -2.68 0.35
N ASP A 54 3.56 -3.22 0.00
CA ASP A 54 4.76 -2.42 -0.27
C ASP A 54 4.61 -1.47 -1.47
N PRO A 55 4.01 -1.87 -2.60
CA PRO A 55 3.70 -0.96 -3.70
C PRO A 55 2.79 0.20 -3.28
N LEU A 56 1.73 -0.08 -2.52
CA LEU A 56 0.82 0.98 -2.03
C LEU A 56 1.49 1.90 -1.01
N GLN A 57 2.35 1.34 -0.15
CA GLN A 57 3.14 2.14 0.78
C GLN A 57 4.10 3.07 0.03
N ASN A 58 4.75 2.57 -1.03
CA ASN A 58 5.62 3.38 -1.88
C ASN A 58 4.85 4.50 -2.58
N LEU A 59 3.68 4.19 -3.14
CA LEU A 59 2.77 5.17 -3.76
C LEU A 59 2.39 6.29 -2.77
N HIS A 60 2.08 5.92 -1.52
CA HIS A 60 1.76 6.89 -0.47
C HIS A 60 2.96 7.76 -0.10
N ASP A 61 4.12 7.14 0.18
CA ASP A 61 5.28 7.84 0.74
C ASP A 61 6.06 8.66 -0.28
N LYS A 62 5.86 8.39 -1.58
CA LYS A 62 6.49 9.12 -2.69
C LYS A 62 5.48 9.97 -3.44
N ASP A 63 4.67 9.38 -4.30
CA ASP A 63 3.91 10.11 -5.31
C ASP A 63 2.84 11.00 -4.65
N LEU A 64 2.04 10.45 -3.73
CA LEU A 64 1.02 11.21 -3.02
C LEU A 64 1.64 12.29 -2.12
N LYS A 65 2.77 12.00 -1.49
CA LYS A 65 3.48 12.95 -0.64
C LYS A 65 4.09 14.11 -1.45
N GLU A 66 4.60 13.82 -2.64
CA GLU A 66 5.13 14.82 -3.57
C GLU A 66 4.01 15.73 -4.10
N ILE A 67 2.88 15.14 -4.53
CA ILE A 67 1.68 15.91 -4.93
C ILE A 67 1.22 16.80 -3.78
N GLN A 68 1.15 16.27 -2.55
CA GLN A 68 0.78 17.06 -1.38
C GLN A 68 1.74 18.23 -1.14
N HIS A 69 3.04 18.02 -1.36
CA HIS A 69 4.04 19.08 -1.28
C HIS A 69 3.82 20.17 -2.34
N HIS A 70 3.58 19.78 -3.61
CA HIS A 70 3.32 20.72 -4.70
C HIS A 70 2.04 21.54 -4.46
N LEU A 71 0.95 20.89 -4.06
CA LEU A 71 -0.31 21.58 -3.72
C LEU A 71 -0.12 22.59 -2.58
N LYS A 72 0.61 22.22 -1.53
CA LYS A 72 0.90 23.14 -0.41
C LYS A 72 1.74 24.34 -0.86
N LYS A 73 2.73 24.12 -1.73
CA LYS A 73 3.56 25.19 -2.30
C LYS A 73 2.74 26.12 -3.19
N MET A 74 1.89 25.56 -4.05
CA MET A 74 0.98 26.30 -4.91
C MET A 74 0.02 27.18 -4.10
N GLU A 75 -0.60 26.65 -3.05
CA GLU A 75 -1.49 27.42 -2.19
C GLU A 75 -0.76 28.59 -1.50
N GLY A 76 0.48 28.37 -1.05
CA GLY A 76 1.32 29.44 -0.52
C GLY A 76 1.61 30.55 -1.53
N ARG A 77 1.87 30.19 -2.80
CA ARG A 77 2.08 31.17 -3.90
C ARG A 77 0.81 31.92 -4.26
N ARG A 78 -0.33 31.21 -4.29
CA ARG A 78 -1.66 31.79 -4.53
C ARG A 78 -1.98 32.89 -3.50
N LEU A 79 -1.74 32.59 -2.22
CA LEU A 79 -1.96 33.54 -1.13
C LEU A 79 -1.03 34.76 -1.19
N ASP A 80 0.24 34.58 -1.54
CA ASP A 80 1.20 35.70 -1.74
C ASP A 80 0.78 36.61 -2.90
N PHE A 81 0.39 36.00 -4.03
CA PHE A 81 -0.12 36.74 -5.19
C PHE A 81 -1.40 37.52 -4.84
N ASP A 82 -2.38 36.89 -4.20
CA ASP A 82 -3.62 37.54 -3.76
C ASP A 82 -3.34 38.74 -2.84
N TYR A 83 -2.42 38.58 -1.89
CA TYR A 83 -2.02 39.63 -0.97
C TYR A 83 -1.42 40.84 -1.71
N LYS A 84 -0.47 40.60 -2.61
CA LYS A 84 0.20 41.65 -3.39
C LYS A 84 -0.75 42.35 -4.36
N LYS A 85 -1.61 41.58 -5.03
CA LYS A 85 -2.64 42.10 -5.94
C LYS A 85 -3.64 43.01 -5.21
N LYS A 86 -4.07 42.65 -4.00
CA LYS A 86 -4.93 43.52 -3.17
C LYS A 86 -4.27 44.84 -2.76
N ARG A 87 -2.94 44.92 -2.81
CA ARG A 87 -2.15 46.12 -2.47
C ARG A 87 -1.57 46.82 -3.69
N GLN A 88 -2.15 46.61 -4.87
CA GLN A 88 -1.78 47.32 -6.08
C GLN A 88 -1.76 48.84 -5.86
N GLY A 89 -0.73 49.52 -6.36
CA GLY A 89 -0.45 50.93 -6.08
C GLY A 89 0.38 51.20 -4.81
N LYS A 90 0.54 50.20 -3.92
CA LYS A 90 1.49 50.23 -2.78
C LYS A 90 2.64 49.23 -2.94
N VAL A 91 2.46 48.24 -3.81
CA VAL A 91 3.45 47.22 -4.20
C VAL A 91 3.86 47.50 -5.64
N GLN A 92 5.13 47.27 -5.98
CA GLN A 92 5.62 47.49 -7.34
C GLN A 92 4.96 46.49 -8.31
N ASP A 93 4.60 46.94 -9.51
CA ASP A 93 3.94 46.08 -10.50
C ASP A 93 4.81 44.87 -10.88
N GLU A 94 6.13 45.02 -10.91
CA GLU A 94 7.06 43.91 -11.14
C GLU A 94 7.00 42.85 -10.03
N GLU A 95 6.81 43.24 -8.76
CA GLU A 95 6.66 42.27 -7.67
C GLU A 95 5.33 41.50 -7.74
N ILE A 96 4.27 42.15 -8.23
CA ILE A 96 2.97 41.52 -8.48
C ILE A 96 3.09 40.52 -9.64
N LYS A 97 3.76 40.93 -10.72
CA LYS A 97 4.01 40.09 -11.90
C LYS A 97 4.84 38.86 -11.55
N GLN A 98 5.93 39.03 -10.81
CA GLN A 98 6.74 37.90 -10.33
C GLN A 98 5.97 36.96 -9.40
N ALA A 99 5.03 37.47 -8.60
CA ALA A 99 4.19 36.63 -7.74
C ALA A 99 3.20 35.81 -8.57
N LEU A 100 2.64 36.37 -9.64
CA LEU A 100 1.80 35.66 -10.60
C LEU A 100 2.58 34.57 -11.31
N GLU A 101 3.76 34.89 -11.87
CA GLU A 101 4.62 33.92 -12.57
C GLU A 101 4.95 32.72 -11.66
N LYS A 102 5.35 32.98 -10.40
CA LYS A 102 5.63 31.91 -9.43
C LYS A 102 4.41 31.08 -9.05
N PHE A 103 3.21 31.67 -9.06
CA PHE A 103 1.98 30.96 -8.82
C PHE A 103 1.66 30.05 -10.02
N ASP A 104 1.70 30.58 -11.24
CA ASP A 104 1.44 29.82 -12.47
C ASP A 104 2.42 28.65 -12.63
N GLU A 105 3.73 28.88 -12.43
CA GLU A 105 4.74 27.81 -12.41
C GLU A 105 4.43 26.72 -11.37
N SER A 106 4.04 27.11 -10.15
CA SER A 106 3.72 26.14 -9.10
C SER A 106 2.43 25.37 -9.35
N LYS A 107 1.48 25.99 -10.06
CA LYS A 107 0.23 25.38 -10.48
C LYS A 107 0.50 24.34 -11.56
N GLU A 108 1.28 24.67 -12.58
CA GLU A 108 1.65 23.73 -13.66
C GLU A 108 2.34 22.48 -13.10
N ILE A 109 3.27 22.63 -12.15
CA ILE A 109 3.93 21.49 -11.48
C ILE A 109 2.91 20.63 -10.70
N ALA A 110 2.00 21.25 -9.97
CA ALA A 110 0.97 20.52 -9.22
C ALA A 110 0.01 19.78 -10.16
N GLU A 111 -0.46 20.42 -11.22
CA GLU A 111 -1.33 19.82 -12.23
C GLU A 111 -0.63 18.66 -12.95
N GLN A 112 0.62 18.82 -13.36
CA GLN A 112 1.37 17.77 -14.04
C GLN A 112 1.62 16.56 -13.14
N SER A 113 1.98 16.77 -11.87
CA SER A 113 2.19 15.67 -10.92
C SER A 113 0.90 14.89 -10.65
N MET A 114 -0.23 15.59 -10.50
CA MET A 114 -1.55 14.95 -10.36
C MET A 114 -1.96 14.20 -11.63
N PHE A 115 -1.74 14.79 -12.80
CA PHE A 115 -2.07 14.18 -14.09
C PHE A 115 -1.27 12.89 -14.31
N ASN A 116 0.05 12.93 -14.06
CA ASN A 116 0.90 11.75 -14.21
C ASN A 116 0.43 10.57 -13.36
N LEU A 117 0.02 10.84 -12.10
CA LEU A 117 -0.49 9.81 -11.22
C LEU A 117 -1.83 9.23 -11.71
N LEU A 118 -2.72 10.07 -12.23
CA LEU A 118 -4.02 9.63 -12.72
C LEU A 118 -3.92 8.85 -14.04
N GLU A 119 -2.96 9.18 -14.90
CA GLU A 119 -2.69 8.43 -16.13
C GLU A 119 -2.05 7.06 -15.87
N SER A 120 -1.43 6.86 -14.70
CA SER A 120 -0.86 5.56 -14.29
C SER A 120 -1.78 4.73 -13.41
N ASP A 121 -3.10 5.00 -13.41
CA ASP A 121 -4.10 4.31 -12.57
C ASP A 121 -4.18 2.78 -12.81
N ILE A 122 -3.77 2.34 -14.00
CA ILE A 122 -3.62 0.94 -14.38
C ILE A 122 -2.64 0.18 -13.48
N GLU A 123 -1.66 0.86 -12.88
CA GLU A 123 -0.73 0.25 -11.92
C GLU A 123 -1.45 -0.14 -10.63
N GLN A 124 -2.37 0.69 -10.12
CA GLN A 124 -3.17 0.36 -8.93
C GLN A 124 -4.16 -0.76 -9.22
N VAL A 125 -4.74 -0.83 -10.44
CA VAL A 125 -5.54 -1.98 -10.87
C VAL A 125 -4.70 -3.26 -10.87
N SER A 126 -3.46 -3.19 -11.34
CA SER A 126 -2.53 -4.33 -11.33
C SER A 126 -2.16 -4.77 -9.91
N GLN A 127 -1.99 -3.83 -8.97
CA GLN A 127 -1.77 -4.13 -7.55
C GLN A 127 -2.99 -4.84 -6.92
N LEU A 128 -4.21 -4.39 -7.22
CA LEU A 128 -5.43 -5.07 -6.77
C LEU A 128 -5.53 -6.49 -7.34
N ALA A 129 -5.18 -6.66 -8.63
CA ALA A 129 -5.14 -7.99 -9.24
C ALA A 129 -4.11 -8.90 -8.56
N ALA A 130 -2.95 -8.38 -8.17
CA ALA A 130 -1.94 -9.14 -7.42
C ALA A 130 -2.46 -9.64 -6.06
N LEU A 131 -3.22 -8.81 -5.33
CA LEU A 131 -3.87 -9.24 -4.10
C LEU A 131 -4.86 -10.39 -4.34
N VAL A 132 -5.74 -10.24 -5.32
CA VAL A 132 -6.75 -11.26 -5.64
C VAL A 132 -6.09 -12.56 -6.10
N GLN A 133 -5.02 -12.47 -6.89
CA GLN A 133 -4.25 -13.62 -7.34
C GLN A 133 -3.59 -14.36 -6.17
N ALA A 134 -2.95 -13.63 -5.25
CA ALA A 134 -2.35 -14.22 -4.05
C ALA A 134 -3.40 -14.95 -3.18
N GLN A 135 -4.57 -14.33 -3.00
CA GLN A 135 -5.69 -14.94 -2.28
C GLN A 135 -6.23 -16.20 -2.98
N LEU A 136 -6.35 -16.16 -4.31
CA LEU A 136 -6.81 -17.30 -5.11
C LEU A 136 -5.83 -18.47 -4.99
N GLU A 137 -4.52 -18.21 -5.09
CA GLU A 137 -3.49 -19.25 -4.96
C GLU A 137 -3.48 -19.87 -3.58
N TYR A 138 -3.61 -19.06 -2.52
CA TYR A 138 -3.73 -19.54 -1.15
C TYR A 138 -4.94 -20.47 -0.96
N HIS A 139 -6.11 -20.08 -1.47
CA HIS A 139 -7.34 -20.84 -1.29
C HIS A 139 -7.50 -22.04 -2.24
N SER A 140 -6.72 -22.11 -3.32
CA SER A 140 -6.74 -23.22 -4.27
C SER A 140 -5.74 -24.33 -3.94
N ARG A 141 -4.77 -24.05 -3.05
CA ARG A 141 -3.86 -25.04 -2.47
C ARG A 141 -4.51 -25.72 -1.28
#